data_AF-A0A9D1VDQ1-F1
#
_entry.id   AF-A0A9D1VDQ1-F1
#
_cell.length_a   1.000
_cell.length_b   1.000
_cell.length_c   1.000
_cell.angle_alpha   90.00
_cell.angle_beta   90.00
_cell.angle_gamma   90.00
#
_symmetry.space_group_name_H-M   'P 1'
#
loop_
_entity.id
_entity.type
_entity.pdbx_description
1 polymer ?
#
loop_
_entity_poly.entity_id
_entity_poly.type
_entity_poly.pdbx_seq_one_letter_code
_entity_poly.pdbx_strand_id
1 'polypeptide(L)'
;TKLFAPILAFTCDEIWQSMPHRAEEDARNVILNEMNKPFAEYDLGDMVSWGTMTLLRDGVNAALESARNEKKIGKSLEAHITIVTREEKPPVDLSDLKEHFGEQWWADFFIVSGVDFVTDPALYDQAAETPLNGVRVIVSEARGEKCERCWKHDTGVGSDSAHPALCPRCAAVVRALPIEE
;
A
#
# COMPACT_ATOMS: atom_id res chain seq x y z
N THR A 1 -17.31 7.54 -13.73
CA THR A 1 -17.86 8.32 -14.86
C THR A 1 -19.31 8.72 -14.61
N LYS A 2 -20.24 7.79 -14.39
CA LYS A 2 -21.69 8.06 -14.24
C LYS A 2 -22.05 9.22 -13.30
N LEU A 3 -21.57 9.21 -12.05
CA LEU A 3 -21.86 10.28 -11.07
C LEU A 3 -21.45 11.70 -11.52
N PHE A 4 -20.38 11.81 -12.30
CA PHE A 4 -19.85 13.10 -12.75
C PHE A 4 -20.33 13.51 -14.14
N ALA A 5 -20.97 12.60 -14.90
CA ALA A 5 -21.45 12.88 -16.26
C ALA A 5 -22.40 14.09 -16.37
N PRO A 6 -23.28 14.38 -15.38
CA PRO A 6 -24.11 15.59 -15.42
C PRO A 6 -23.33 16.92 -15.33
N ILE A 7 -22.05 16.88 -14.91
CA ILE A 7 -21.20 18.07 -14.73
C ILE A 7 -20.12 18.11 -15.82
N LEU A 8 -19.42 16.99 -16.03
CA LEU A 8 -18.28 16.84 -16.92
C LEU A 8 -18.61 15.88 -18.06
N ALA A 9 -19.65 16.19 -18.84
CA ALA A 9 -20.24 15.27 -19.82
C ALA A 9 -19.20 14.71 -20.82
N PHE A 10 -18.41 15.59 -21.45
CA PHE A 10 -17.42 15.18 -22.45
C PHE A 10 -16.29 14.34 -21.85
N THR A 11 -15.69 14.76 -20.74
CA THR A 11 -14.61 14.02 -20.07
C THR A 11 -15.10 12.67 -19.54
N CYS A 12 -16.32 12.62 -18.99
CA CYS A 12 -16.88 11.36 -18.52
C CYS A 12 -17.17 10.39 -19.65
N ASP A 13 -17.56 10.88 -20.83
CA ASP A 13 -17.81 10.05 -22.01
C ASP A 13 -16.50 9.51 -22.62
N GLU A 14 -15.46 10.33 -22.70
CA GLU A 14 -14.13 9.90 -23.16
C GLU A 14 -13.55 8.80 -22.25
N ILE A 15 -13.64 8.96 -20.93
CA ILE A 15 -13.23 7.92 -19.97
C ILE A 15 -14.11 6.68 -20.14
N TRP A 16 -15.41 6.86 -20.36
CA TRP A 16 -16.35 5.76 -20.56
C TRP A 16 -15.94 4.89 -21.75
N GLN A 17 -15.71 5.49 -22.91
CA GLN A 17 -15.30 4.77 -24.12
C GLN A 17 -13.92 4.09 -23.99
N SER A 18 -13.11 4.48 -23.00
CA SER A 18 -11.77 3.96 -22.76
C SER A 18 -11.72 2.86 -21.69
N MET A 19 -12.83 2.51 -21.05
CA MET A 19 -12.87 1.49 -20.00
C MET A 19 -13.63 0.22 -20.44
N PRO A 20 -13.29 -0.96 -19.91
CA PRO A 20 -14.12 -2.14 -20.12
C PRO A 20 -15.50 -1.94 -19.47
N HIS A 21 -16.53 -2.46 -20.13
CA HIS A 21 -17.93 -2.37 -19.70
C HIS A 21 -18.49 -3.73 -19.32
N ARG A 22 -19.48 -3.72 -18.42
CA ARG A 22 -20.27 -4.91 -18.14
C ARG A 22 -21.29 -5.13 -19.26
N ALA A 23 -21.83 -6.35 -19.35
CA ALA A 23 -22.76 -6.72 -20.44
C ALA A 23 -24.06 -5.89 -20.42
N GLU A 24 -24.46 -5.41 -19.26
CA GLU A 24 -25.66 -4.59 -19.02
C GLU A 24 -25.47 -3.09 -19.29
N GLU A 25 -24.26 -2.65 -19.63
CA GLU A 25 -23.93 -1.24 -19.81
C GLU A 25 -23.88 -0.84 -21.29
N ASP A 26 -24.42 0.34 -21.62
CA ASP A 26 -24.31 0.91 -22.95
C ASP A 26 -22.95 1.58 -23.11
N ALA A 27 -22.03 0.86 -23.76
CA ALA A 27 -20.66 1.31 -24.01
C ALA A 27 -20.56 2.57 -24.90
N ARG A 28 -21.62 2.92 -25.65
CA ARG A 28 -21.56 4.03 -26.61
C ARG A 28 -21.42 5.37 -25.92
N ASN A 29 -22.11 5.54 -24.79
CA ASN A 29 -22.05 6.78 -24.03
C ASN A 29 -22.52 6.62 -22.57
N VAL A 30 -21.82 7.27 -21.65
CA VAL A 30 -22.14 7.26 -20.21
C VAL A 30 -23.57 7.75 -19.91
N ILE A 31 -24.12 8.71 -20.66
CA ILE A 31 -25.45 9.29 -20.43
C ILE A 31 -26.61 8.36 -20.82
N LEU A 32 -26.32 7.28 -21.55
CA LEU A 32 -27.30 6.26 -21.91
C LEU A 32 -27.49 5.20 -20.81
N ASN A 33 -26.76 5.33 -19.70
CA ASN A 33 -26.77 4.38 -18.60
C ASN A 33 -27.46 4.97 -17.36
N GLU A 34 -28.05 4.10 -16.54
CA GLU A 34 -28.61 4.51 -15.25
C GLU A 34 -27.52 4.92 -14.26
N MET A 35 -27.86 5.84 -13.34
CA MET A 35 -26.99 6.22 -12.24
C MET A 35 -26.71 5.04 -11.30
N ASN A 36 -25.56 5.11 -10.63
CA ASN A 36 -25.19 4.13 -9.62
C ASN A 36 -26.27 4.05 -8.52
N LYS A 37 -26.67 2.82 -8.19
CA LYS A 37 -27.55 2.56 -7.04
C LYS A 37 -26.73 2.65 -5.74
N PRO A 38 -27.38 2.87 -4.59
CA PRO A 38 -26.70 2.80 -3.29
C PRO A 38 -26.01 1.45 -3.10
N PHE A 39 -24.74 1.49 -2.70
CA PHE A 39 -23.86 0.32 -2.53
C PHE A 39 -24.02 -0.32 -1.14
N ALA A 40 -25.26 -0.48 -0.65
CA ALA A 40 -25.53 -0.97 0.71
C ALA A 40 -24.98 -2.39 0.97
N GLU A 41 -24.85 -3.21 -0.07
CA GLU A 41 -24.26 -4.55 0.00
C GLU A 41 -22.75 -4.54 0.31
N TYR A 42 -22.08 -3.40 0.17
CA TYR A 42 -20.65 -3.22 0.45
C TYR A 42 -20.39 -2.57 1.81
N ASP A 43 -21.42 -2.35 2.62
CA ASP A 43 -21.26 -1.87 3.99
C ASP A 43 -20.68 -3.00 4.85
N LEU A 44 -19.36 -2.93 5.07
CA LEU A 44 -18.62 -3.86 5.92
C LEU A 44 -18.66 -3.46 7.40
N GLY A 45 -19.44 -2.44 7.77
CA GLY A 45 -19.49 -1.92 9.13
C GLY A 45 -18.12 -1.49 9.66
N ASP A 46 -17.90 -1.73 10.95
CA ASP A 46 -16.66 -1.34 11.65
C ASP A 46 -15.58 -2.44 11.65
N MET A 47 -15.58 -3.37 10.67
CA MET A 47 -14.59 -4.46 10.59
C MET A 47 -13.14 -3.97 10.65
N VAL A 48 -12.87 -2.77 10.12
CA VAL A 48 -11.58 -2.10 10.24
C VAL A 48 -11.78 -0.61 10.50
N SER A 49 -11.09 -0.08 11.50
CA SER A 49 -11.00 1.37 11.71
C SER A 49 -10.07 2.01 10.68
N TRP A 50 -10.61 2.33 9.50
CA TRP A 50 -9.90 3.09 8.46
C TRP A 50 -9.44 4.47 8.95
N GLY A 51 -10.17 5.07 9.89
CA GLY A 51 -9.76 6.31 10.56
C GLY A 51 -8.45 6.13 11.33
N THR A 52 -8.35 5.08 12.15
CA THR A 52 -7.11 4.75 12.89
C THR A 52 -5.98 4.40 11.93
N MET A 53 -6.24 3.65 10.85
CA MET A 53 -5.23 3.35 9.83
C MET A 53 -4.70 4.60 9.14
N THR A 54 -5.58 5.57 8.85
CA THR A 54 -5.19 6.84 8.23
C THR A 54 -4.31 7.65 9.17
N LEU A 55 -4.68 7.77 10.45
CA LEU A 55 -3.86 8.45 11.46
C LEU A 55 -2.49 7.80 11.64
N LEU A 56 -2.42 6.46 11.62
CA LEU A 56 -1.15 5.73 11.64
C LEU A 56 -0.30 6.08 10.41
N ARG A 57 -0.91 6.06 9.22
CA ARG A 57 -0.24 6.41 7.96
C ARG A 57 0.29 7.85 7.97
N ASP A 58 -0.46 8.79 8.53
CA ASP A 58 -0.05 10.19 8.63
C ASP A 58 1.20 10.33 9.51
N GLY A 59 1.23 9.65 10.66
CA GLY A 59 2.42 9.62 11.52
C GLY A 59 3.63 9.00 10.84
N VAL A 60 3.44 7.89 10.13
CA VAL A 60 4.49 7.24 9.32
C VAL A 60 5.01 8.18 8.23
N ASN A 61 4.12 8.83 7.48
CA ASN A 61 4.52 9.76 6.42
C ASN A 61 5.32 10.94 6.97
N ALA A 62 4.92 11.51 8.11
CA ALA A 62 5.66 12.59 8.75
C ALA A 62 7.09 12.17 9.14
N ALA A 63 7.26 10.94 9.65
CA ALA A 63 8.58 10.40 9.96
C ALA A 63 9.41 10.10 8.70
N LEU A 64 8.79 9.58 7.63
CA LEU A 64 9.46 9.39 6.34
C LEU A 64 9.94 10.71 5.75
N GLU A 65 9.14 11.77 5.77
CA GLU A 65 9.57 13.10 5.32
C GLU A 65 10.72 13.65 6.15
N SER A 66 10.69 13.45 7.47
CA SER A 66 11.78 13.85 8.35
C SER A 66 13.09 13.13 8.00
N ALA A 67 13.02 11.82 7.75
CA ALA A 67 14.17 11.02 7.32
C ALA A 67 14.70 11.44 5.93
N ARG A 68 13.83 11.87 5.00
CA ARG A 68 14.25 12.44 3.70
C ARG A 68 14.98 13.77 3.87
N ASN A 69 14.47 14.65 4.73
CA ASN A 69 15.12 15.93 5.02
C ASN A 69 16.51 15.74 5.64
N GLU A 70 16.68 14.70 6.46
CA GLU A 70 17.96 14.28 7.03
C GLU A 70 18.86 13.51 6.04
N LYS A 71 18.40 13.27 4.80
CA LYS A 71 19.09 12.49 3.77
C LYS A 71 19.40 11.05 4.16
N LYS A 72 18.65 10.48 5.11
CA LYS A 72 18.74 9.05 5.48
C LYS A 72 18.14 8.14 4.43
N ILE A 73 17.10 8.62 3.73
CA ILE A 73 16.45 7.92 2.62
C ILE A 73 16.17 8.93 1.51
N GLY A 74 16.08 8.48 0.26
CA GLY A 74 15.57 9.28 -0.85
C GLY A 74 14.10 8.96 -1.12
N LYS A 75 13.84 7.72 -1.53
CA LYS A 75 12.48 7.22 -1.87
C LYS A 75 11.89 6.45 -0.70
N SER A 76 10.56 6.39 -0.59
CA SER A 76 9.92 5.59 0.48
C SER A 76 10.26 4.10 0.38
N LEU A 77 10.45 3.57 -0.83
CA LEU A 77 10.87 2.18 -1.04
C LEU A 77 12.31 1.90 -0.58
N GLU A 78 13.12 2.93 -0.29
CA GLU A 78 14.44 2.76 0.34
C GLU A 78 14.32 2.70 1.88
N ALA A 79 13.11 2.78 2.44
CA ALA A 79 12.89 2.77 3.87
C ALA A 79 12.46 1.40 4.41
N HIS A 80 12.91 1.14 5.63
CA HIS A 80 12.34 0.20 6.57
C HIS A 80 11.70 0.97 7.71
N ILE A 81 10.47 0.61 8.07
CA ILE A 81 9.76 1.22 9.19
C ILE A 81 9.74 0.25 10.36
N THR A 82 9.99 0.76 11.55
CA THR A 82 9.73 0.01 12.79
C THR A 82 8.67 0.76 13.58
N ILE A 83 7.48 0.16 13.70
CA ILE A 83 6.38 0.66 14.50
C ILE A 83 6.60 0.17 15.92
N VAL A 84 6.81 1.10 16.85
CA VAL A 84 7.06 0.83 18.26
C VAL A 84 5.80 1.12 19.05
N THR A 85 5.24 0.11 19.68
CA THR A 85 4.01 0.21 20.49
C THR A 85 4.33 0.02 21.97
N ARG A 86 3.48 0.57 22.85
CA ARG A 86 3.55 0.29 24.30
C ARG A 86 2.92 -1.05 24.68
N GLU A 87 2.02 -1.57 23.84
CA GLU A 87 1.33 -2.83 24.02
C GLU A 87 1.73 -3.80 22.91
N GLU A 88 1.76 -5.10 23.20
CA GLU A 88 2.17 -6.15 22.22
C GLU A 88 1.26 -6.26 20.99
N LYS A 89 0.12 -5.57 20.98
CA LYS A 89 -0.83 -5.60 19.86
C LYS A 89 -0.59 -4.44 18.90
N PRO A 90 -0.72 -4.67 17.58
CA PRO A 90 -0.71 -3.59 16.61
C PRO A 90 -1.89 -2.63 16.90
N PRO A 91 -1.74 -1.34 16.57
CA PRO A 91 -2.76 -0.32 16.88
C PRO A 91 -4.07 -0.48 16.10
N VAL A 92 -4.07 -1.32 15.06
CA VAL A 92 -5.25 -1.73 14.30
C VAL A 92 -5.22 -3.25 14.20
N ASP A 93 -6.31 -3.88 14.62
CA ASP A 93 -6.50 -5.32 14.44
C ASP A 93 -6.94 -5.59 13.00
N LEU A 94 -6.17 -6.41 12.29
CA LEU A 94 -6.45 -6.86 10.92
C LEU A 94 -6.58 -8.38 10.86
N SER A 95 -6.72 -9.05 12.00
CA SER A 95 -6.81 -10.51 12.09
C SER A 95 -7.95 -11.05 11.21
N ASP A 96 -9.10 -10.38 11.20
CA ASP A 96 -10.26 -10.73 10.37
C ASP A 96 -10.02 -10.60 8.86
N LEU A 97 -8.97 -9.87 8.44
CA LEU A 97 -8.61 -9.69 7.04
C LEU A 97 -7.30 -10.39 6.66
N LYS A 98 -6.72 -11.16 7.58
CA LYS A 98 -5.41 -11.81 7.39
C LYS A 98 -5.37 -12.73 6.18
N GLU A 99 -6.49 -13.36 5.82
CA GLU A 99 -6.58 -14.22 4.64
C GLU A 99 -6.55 -13.44 3.31
N HIS A 100 -6.93 -12.16 3.34
CA HIS A 100 -6.97 -11.29 2.16
C HIS A 100 -5.67 -10.49 1.96
N PHE A 101 -4.83 -10.41 2.99
CA PHE A 101 -3.62 -9.62 3.00
C PHE A 101 -2.38 -10.50 2.99
N GLY A 102 -1.51 -10.29 1.99
CA GLY A 102 -0.22 -10.96 1.95
C GLY A 102 0.70 -10.50 3.09
N GLU A 103 1.76 -11.26 3.37
CA GLU A 103 2.72 -10.97 4.45
C GLU A 103 3.35 -9.56 4.35
N GLN A 104 3.42 -9.00 3.14
CA GLN A 104 4.00 -7.68 2.86
C GLN A 104 2.99 -6.54 2.89
N TRP A 105 1.74 -6.80 3.31
CA TRP A 105 0.65 -5.83 3.22
C TRP A 105 0.94 -4.53 3.97
N TRP A 106 1.55 -4.57 5.15
CA TRP A 106 1.91 -3.35 5.89
C TRP A 106 2.93 -2.51 5.13
N ALA A 107 3.92 -3.16 4.50
CA ALA A 107 4.91 -2.49 3.67
C ALA A 107 4.27 -1.91 2.40
N ASP A 108 3.33 -2.63 1.78
CA ASP A 108 2.55 -2.13 0.64
C ASP A 108 1.66 -0.95 1.02
N PHE A 109 1.00 -1.04 2.18
CA PHE A 109 0.18 0.04 2.71
C PHE A 109 1.05 1.30 2.86
N PHE A 110 2.14 1.27 3.61
CA PHE A 110 3.00 2.45 3.79
C PHE A 110 3.87 2.79 2.56
N ILE A 111 3.86 1.96 1.51
CA ILE A 111 4.68 2.12 0.30
C ILE A 111 6.18 2.15 0.66
N VAL A 112 6.61 1.20 1.48
CA VAL A 112 8.00 0.97 1.89
C VAL A 112 8.44 -0.47 1.59
N SER A 113 9.70 -0.78 1.86
CA SER A 113 10.26 -2.11 1.60
C SER A 113 10.20 -3.06 2.79
N GLY A 114 10.00 -2.56 4.01
CA GLY A 114 9.82 -3.42 5.18
C GLY A 114 9.15 -2.70 6.34
N VAL A 115 8.44 -3.46 7.17
CA VAL A 115 7.76 -2.99 8.37
C VAL A 115 7.93 -4.03 9.47
N ASP A 116 8.47 -3.63 10.61
CA ASP A 116 8.51 -4.42 11.83
C ASP A 116 7.58 -3.78 12.87
N PHE A 117 6.89 -4.61 13.66
CA PHE A 117 6.15 -4.18 14.86
C PHE A 117 6.90 -4.68 16.10
N VAL A 118 7.22 -3.77 17.02
CA VAL A 118 8.00 -4.10 18.21
C VAL A 118 7.42 -3.42 19.45
N THR A 119 7.56 -4.07 20.60
CA THR A 119 7.25 -3.51 21.91
C THR A 119 8.54 -3.43 22.71
N ASP A 120 9.22 -2.29 22.62
CA ASP A 120 10.52 -2.05 23.26
C ASP A 120 10.54 -0.64 23.87
N PRO A 121 10.61 -0.52 25.21
CA PRO A 121 10.66 0.78 25.89
C PRO A 121 11.84 1.66 25.48
N ALA A 122 13.01 1.08 25.22
CA ALA A 122 14.21 1.84 24.87
C ALA A 122 14.13 2.40 23.44
N LEU A 123 13.52 1.66 22.51
CA LEU A 123 13.22 2.17 21.17
C LEU A 123 12.08 3.19 21.20
N TYR A 124 11.08 2.99 22.06
CA TYR A 124 9.93 3.88 22.15
C TYR A 124 10.35 5.33 22.47
N ASP A 125 11.31 5.50 23.38
CA ASP A 125 11.80 6.83 23.77
C ASP A 125 12.61 7.55 22.68
N GLN A 126 13.14 6.80 21.70
CA GLN A 126 13.92 7.33 20.57
C GLN A 126 13.08 7.50 19.29
N ALA A 127 11.88 6.92 19.25
CA ALA A 127 11.01 6.91 18.09
C ALA A 127 10.22 8.21 17.94
N ALA A 128 9.91 8.57 16.69
CA ALA A 128 9.09 9.74 16.37
C ALA A 128 7.63 9.52 16.77
N GLU A 129 6.98 10.57 17.26
CA GLU A 129 5.57 10.50 17.65
C GLU A 129 4.64 10.38 16.44
N THR A 130 3.52 9.69 16.66
CA THR A 130 2.41 9.65 15.71
C THR A 130 1.16 10.29 16.33
N PRO A 131 0.13 10.62 15.53
CA PRO A 131 -1.16 11.07 16.05
C PRO A 131 -1.87 10.03 16.94
N LEU A 132 -1.42 8.77 16.93
CA LEU A 132 -1.96 7.70 17.77
C LEU A 132 -1.18 7.59 19.08
N ASN A 133 -1.90 7.71 20.19
CA ASN A 133 -1.31 7.54 21.52
C ASN A 133 -0.73 6.12 21.67
N GLY A 134 0.48 6.02 22.23
CA GLY A 134 1.13 4.74 22.47
C GLY A 134 1.75 4.12 21.22
N VAL A 135 1.75 4.82 20.08
CA VAL A 135 2.37 4.38 18.83
C VAL A 135 3.41 5.40 18.39
N ARG A 136 4.62 4.91 18.17
CA ARG A 136 5.74 5.68 17.66
C ARG A 136 6.40 4.96 16.48
N VAL A 137 7.21 5.68 15.72
CA VAL A 137 7.80 5.16 14.50
C VAL A 137 9.29 5.48 14.39
N ILE A 138 10.06 4.51 13.94
CA ILE A 138 11.46 4.67 13.57
C ILE A 138 11.58 4.39 12.08
N VAL A 139 12.37 5.21 11.39
CA VAL A 139 12.70 5.04 9.97
C VAL A 139 14.18 4.74 9.85
N SER A 140 14.50 3.69 9.10
CA SER A 140 15.87 3.31 8.72
C SER A 140 15.91 2.96 7.23
N GLU A 141 17.12 2.74 6.69
CA GLU A 141 17.28 2.23 5.34
C GLU A 141 16.76 0.79 5.24
N ALA A 142 16.17 0.46 4.08
CA ALA A 142 15.65 -0.86 3.78
C ALA A 142 16.78 -1.89 3.69
N ARG A 143 16.48 -3.12 4.15
CA ARG A 143 17.44 -4.23 4.16
C ARG A 143 17.51 -4.86 2.76
N GLY A 144 18.70 -5.36 2.40
CA GLY A 144 18.93 -6.05 1.14
C GLY A 144 19.10 -5.12 -0.05
N GLU A 145 18.95 -5.66 -1.25
CA GLU A 145 19.26 -4.97 -2.50
C GLU A 145 17.97 -4.56 -3.23
N LYS A 146 18.07 -3.54 -4.09
CA LYS A 146 16.97 -3.06 -4.90
C LYS A 146 16.58 -4.09 -5.98
N CYS A 147 15.32 -4.49 -6.00
CA CYS A 147 14.73 -5.25 -7.10
C CYS A 147 14.47 -4.36 -8.32
N GLU A 148 15.05 -4.69 -9.47
CA GLU A 148 14.96 -3.83 -10.66
C GLU A 148 13.57 -3.81 -11.34
N ARG A 149 12.66 -4.71 -10.96
CA ARG A 149 11.28 -4.74 -11.49
C ARG A 149 10.27 -3.97 -10.65
N CYS A 150 10.28 -4.15 -9.33
CA CYS A 150 9.30 -3.51 -8.45
C CYS A 150 9.88 -2.42 -7.55
N TRP A 151 11.20 -2.21 -7.61
CA TRP A 151 11.96 -1.19 -6.87
C TRP A 151 11.90 -1.28 -5.34
N LYS A 152 11.32 -2.35 -4.79
CA LYS A 152 11.48 -2.69 -3.38
C LYS A 152 12.89 -3.22 -3.11
N HIS A 153 13.41 -2.91 -1.94
CA HIS A 153 14.59 -3.55 -1.39
C HIS A 153 14.20 -4.85 -0.71
N ASP A 154 14.91 -5.92 -1.04
CA ASP A 154 14.58 -7.26 -0.56
C ASP A 154 15.88 -8.06 -0.39
N THR A 155 16.01 -8.73 0.75
CA THR A 155 17.18 -9.57 1.08
C THR A 155 17.31 -10.81 0.20
N GLY A 156 16.25 -11.19 -0.51
CA GLY A 156 16.21 -12.30 -1.45
C GLY A 156 16.60 -11.93 -2.89
N VAL A 157 16.91 -10.67 -3.21
CA VAL A 157 17.50 -10.32 -4.52
C VAL A 157 18.82 -11.08 -4.69
N GLY A 158 19.01 -11.69 -5.87
CA GLY A 158 20.16 -12.56 -6.16
C GLY A 158 19.97 -14.04 -5.82
N SER A 159 18.89 -14.41 -5.13
CA SER A 159 18.59 -15.82 -4.79
C SER A 159 18.22 -16.66 -6.02
N ASP A 160 17.71 -16.02 -7.08
CA ASP A 160 17.35 -16.68 -8.33
C ASP A 160 18.42 -16.50 -9.39
N SER A 161 19.08 -17.60 -9.78
CA SER A 161 20.16 -17.55 -10.77
C SER A 161 19.71 -17.13 -12.18
N ALA A 162 18.45 -17.39 -12.56
CA ALA A 162 17.91 -16.97 -13.85
C ALA A 162 17.51 -15.48 -13.85
N HIS A 163 17.20 -14.93 -12.67
CA HIS A 163 16.80 -13.54 -12.48
C HIS A 163 17.52 -12.88 -11.29
N PRO A 164 18.85 -12.69 -11.35
CA PRO A 164 19.64 -12.27 -10.19
C PRO A 164 19.33 -10.84 -9.70
N ALA A 165 18.79 -9.97 -10.56
CA ALA A 165 18.41 -8.60 -10.21
C ALA A 165 16.98 -8.47 -9.64
N LEU A 166 16.25 -9.58 -9.48
CA LEU A 166 14.85 -9.59 -9.06
C LEU A 166 14.69 -10.22 -7.67
N CYS A 167 13.76 -9.68 -6.89
CA CYS A 167 13.31 -10.33 -5.66
C CYS A 167 12.51 -11.61 -5.97
N PRO A 168 12.36 -12.55 -5.01
CA PRO A 168 11.69 -13.82 -5.25
C PRO A 168 10.27 -13.68 -5.82
N ARG A 169 9.51 -12.68 -5.36
CA ARG A 169 8.17 -12.35 -5.87
C ARG A 169 8.20 -12.00 -7.36
N CYS A 170 9.09 -11.10 -7.76
CA CYS A 170 9.20 -10.65 -9.14
C CYS A 170 9.74 -11.74 -10.07
N ALA A 171 10.72 -12.53 -9.61
CA ALA A 171 11.24 -13.66 -10.35
C ALA A 171 10.15 -14.71 -10.62
N ALA A 172 9.31 -15.02 -9.62
CA ALA A 172 8.18 -15.92 -9.77
C ALA A 172 7.15 -15.42 -10.80
N VAL A 173 6.83 -14.13 -10.78
CA VAL A 173 5.93 -13.52 -11.78
C VAL A 173 6.52 -13.61 -13.18
N VAL A 174 7.79 -13.25 -13.37
CA VAL A 174 8.43 -13.27 -14.69
C VAL A 174 8.48 -14.67 -15.28
N ARG A 175 8.75 -15.70 -14.47
CA ARG A 175 8.70 -17.10 -14.92
C ARG A 175 7.33 -17.56 -15.41
N ALA A 176 6.26 -16.99 -14.86
CA ALA A 176 4.90 -17.33 -15.24
C ALA A 176 4.43 -16.62 -16.52
N LEU A 177 5.19 -15.64 -17.02
CA LEU A 177 4.85 -14.94 -18.25
C LEU A 177 5.24 -15.81 -19.47
N PRO A 178 4.40 -15.82 -20.52
CA PRO A 178 4.79 -16.44 -21.78
C PRO A 178 6.00 -15.69 -22.34
N ILE A 179 7.00 -16.45 -22.81
CA ILE A 179 8.10 -15.90 -23.60
C ILE A 179 7.57 -15.80 -25.03
N GLU A 180 7.38 -14.58 -25.52
CA GLU A 180 7.20 -14.36 -26.95
C GLU A 180 8.57 -14.55 -27.62
N GLU A 181 8.68 -15.59 -28.45
CA GLU A 181 9.86 -15.85 -29.31
C GLU A 181 9.92 -14.89 -30.50
#